data_AF-G2G172-F1
#
_entry.id   AF-G2G172-F1
#
_cell.length_a   1.000
_cell.length_b   1.000
_cell.length_c   1.000
_cell.angle_alpha   90.00
_cell.angle_beta   90.00
_cell.angle_gamma   90.00
#
_symmetry.space_group_name_H-M   'P 1'
#
loop_
_entity.id
_entity.type
_entity.pdbx_description
1 polymer ?
#
loop_
_entity_poly.entity_id
_entity_poly.type
_entity_poly.pdbx_seq_one_letter_code
_entity_poly.pdbx_strand_id
1 'polypeptide(L)' 'MFIKILTKTYGNKKHYYASLVENKRVNGRVVQFVKANLGPVTEEQIPYLKAAYTKKKPRLVYDDP' A
#
# COMPACT_ATOMS: atom_id res chain seq x y z
N MET A 1 -8.85 -5.34 0.91
CA MET A 1 -7.41 -5.33 0.58
C MET A 1 -6.86 -3.95 0.96
N PHE A 2 -5.57 -3.83 1.26
CA PHE A 2 -4.93 -2.55 1.61
C PHE A 2 -3.45 -2.56 1.22
N ILE A 3 -2.85 -1.38 1.11
CA ILE A 3 -1.42 -1.22 0.87
C ILE A 3 -0.64 -1.33 2.18
N LYS A 4 0.31 -2.27 2.22
CA LYS A 4 1.32 -2.39 3.27
C LYS A 4 2.62 -1.78 2.77
N ILE A 5 3.21 -0.91 3.58
CA ILE A 5 4.52 -0.30 3.31
C ILE A 5 5.55 -0.96 4.22
N LEU A 6 6.64 -1.45 3.61
CA LEU A 6 7.83 -1.88 4.30
C LEU A 6 8.88 -0.77 4.20
N THR A 7 9.28 -0.22 5.34
CA THR A 7 10.36 0.76 5.42
C THR A 7 11.66 0.03 5.75
N LYS A 8 12.69 0.26 4.94
CA LYS A 8 14.05 -0.21 5.19
C LYS A 8 15.01 0.97 5.21
N THR A 9 15.95 0.97 6.14
CA THR A 9 17.02 1.97 6.18
C THR A 9 18.32 1.30 5.78
N TYR A 10 18.99 1.81 4.75
CA TYR A 10 20.31 1.33 4.31
C TYR A 10 21.15 2.52 3.85
N GLY A 11 22.43 2.58 4.22
CA GLY A 11 23.33 3.67 3.85
C GLY A 11 22.80 5.07 4.21
N ASN A 12 22.18 5.22 5.39
CA ASN A 12 21.49 6.44 5.85
C ASN A 12 20.33 6.93 4.96
N LYS A 13 19.84 6.12 4.02
CA LYS A 13 18.68 6.41 3.19
C LYS A 13 17.50 5.52 3.57
N LYS A 14 16.29 6.10 3.59
CA LYS A 14 15.04 5.35 3.75
C LYS A 14 14.58 4.86 2.38
N HIS A 15 14.21 3.59 2.32
CA HIS A 15 13.62 2.94 1.16
C HIS A 15 12.26 2.41 1.55
N TYR A 16 11.27 2.64 0.71
CA TYR A 16 9.91 2.18 0.92
C TYR A 16 9.54 1.16 -0.16
N TYR A 17 8.93 0.05 0.26
CA TYR A 17 8.44 -0.98 -0.64
C TYR A 17 6.96 -1.22 -0.36
N ALA A 18 6.14 -1.24 -1.41
CA ALA A 18 4.70 -1.44 -1.30
C ALA A 18 4.30 -2.87 -1.67
N SER A 19 3.37 -3.44 -0.91
CA SER A 19 2.69 -4.70 -1.22
C SER A 19 1.19 -4.54 -1.04
N LEU A 20 0.42 -5.14 -1.94
CA LEU A 20 -1.02 -5.24 -1.85
C LEU A 20 -1.39 -6.46 -1.01
N VAL A 21 -2.08 -6.25 0.10
CA VAL A 21 -2.38 -7.29 1.09
C VAL A 21 -3.88 -7.51 1.23
N GLU A 22 -4.29 -8.77 1.36
CA GLU A 22 -5.63 -9.20 1.69
C GLU A 22 -5.68 -9.83 3.09
N ASN A 23 -6.70 -9.50 3.87
CA ASN A 23 -7.00 -10.19 5.12
C ASN A 23 -7.96 -11.34 4.83
N LYS A 24 -7.59 -12.57 5.21
CA LYS A 24 -8.47 -13.74 5.17
C LYS A 24 -8.59 -14.36 6.55
N ARG A 25 -9.72 -14.99 6.84
CA ARG A 25 -9.86 -15.83 8.04
C ARG A 25 -9.46 -17.27 7.70
N VAL A 26 -8.47 -17.79 8.41
CA VAL A 26 -8.02 -19.18 8.31
C VAL A 26 -8.00 -19.76 9.73
N ASN A 27 -8.76 -20.83 9.95
CA ASN A 27 -8.90 -21.50 11.24
C ASN A 27 -9.23 -20.52 12.39
N GLY A 28 -10.21 -19.63 12.16
CA GLY A 28 -10.65 -18.64 13.15
C GLY A 28 -9.71 -17.45 13.35
N ARG A 29 -8.52 -17.44 12.75
CA ARG A 29 -7.53 -16.35 12.86
C ARG A 29 -7.52 -15.49 11.61
N VAL A 30 -7.31 -14.18 11.79
CA VAL A 30 -7.10 -13.26 10.66
C VAL A 30 -5.64 -13.36 10.21
N VAL A 31 -5.43 -13.79 8.97
CA VAL A 31 -4.11 -13.95 8.34
C VAL A 31 -4.00 -12.99 7.16
N GLN A 32 -2.84 -12.35 7.03
CA GLN A 32 -2.50 -11.44 5.94
C GLN A 32 -1.86 -12.23 4.78
N PHE A 33 -2.43 -12.12 3.58
CA PHE A 33 -1.88 -12.69 2.35
C PHE A 33 -1.42 -11.58 1.42
N VAL A 34 -0.17 -11.65 0.96
CA VAL A 34 0.33 -10.75 -0.08
C VAL A 34 -0.25 -11.19 -1.43
N LYS A 35 -0.95 -10.28 -2.11
CA LYS A 35 -1.53 -10.50 -3.44
C LYS A 35 -0.61 -10.05 -4.56
N ALA A 36 0.09 -8.94 -4.34
CA ALA A 36 1.05 -8.40 -5.30
C ALA A 36 2.13 -7.63 -4.56
N ASN A 37 3.36 -7.71 -5.05
CA ASN A 37 4.44 -6.80 -4.67
C ASN A 37 4.48 -5.69 -5.70
N LEU A 38 4.28 -4.45 -5.25
CA LEU A 38 4.30 -3.27 -6.11
C LEU A 38 5.71 -2.68 -6.26
N GLY A 39 6.67 -3.19 -5.49
CA GLY A 39 8.08 -2.79 -5.58
C GLY A 39 8.39 -1.51 -4.80
N PRO A 40 9.54 -0.87 -5.11
CA PRO A 40 9.97 0.36 -4.45
C PRO A 40 9.06 1.54 -4.80
N VAL A 41 8.76 2.39 -3.81
CA VAL A 41 7.92 3.57 -3.95
C VAL A 41 8.56 4.77 -3.27
N THR A 42 8.25 5.98 -3.73
CA THR A 42 8.67 7.22 -3.04
C THR A 42 7.73 7.53 -1.88
N GLU A 43 8.20 8.36 -0.94
CA GLU A 43 7.38 8.80 0.20
C GLU A 43 6.12 9.54 -0.25
N GLU A 44 6.24 10.36 -1.29
CA GLU A 44 5.15 11.11 -1.91
C GLU A 44 4.10 10.21 -2.57
N GLN A 45 4.49 9.03 -3.08
CA GLN A 45 3.56 8.08 -3.70
C GLN A 45 2.69 7.32 -2.67
N ILE A 46 3.16 7.19 -1.43
CA ILE A 46 2.51 6.36 -0.40
C ILE A 46 1.05 6.78 -0.14
N PRO A 47 0.72 8.07 0.08
CA PRO A 47 -0.65 8.51 0.31
C PRO A 47 -1.59 8.15 -0.84
N TYR A 48 -1.15 8.35 -2.09
CA TYR A 48 -1.95 8.04 -3.28
C TYR A 48 -2.20 6.54 -3.43
N LEU A 49 -1.20 5.71 -3.17
CA LEU A 49 -1.35 4.26 -3.17
C LEU A 49 -2.32 3.80 -2.08
N LYS A 50 -2.21 4.34 -0.86
CA LYS A 50 -3.17 4.04 0.22
C LYS A 50 -4.59 4.49 -0.14
N ALA A 51 -4.73 5.65 -0.77
CA ALA A 51 -5.99 6.19 -1.24
C ALA A 51 -6.64 5.33 -2.35
N ALA A 52 -5.87 4.78 -3.29
CA ALA A 52 -6.39 3.95 -4.36
C ALA A 52 -7.06 2.65 -3.86
N TYR A 53 -6.57 2.11 -2.74
CA TYR A 53 -7.04 0.83 -2.15
C TYR A 53 -7.84 0.99 -0.86
N THR A 54 -8.21 2.20 -0.44
CA THR A 54 -9.14 2.37 0.68
C THR A 54 -10.56 1.91 0.30
N LYS A 55 -11.32 1.45 1.28
CA LYS A 55 -12.72 1.04 1.10
C LYS A 55 -13.58 2.20 0.59
N LYS A 56 -13.32 3.42 1.06
CA LYS A 56 -13.98 4.64 0.60
C LYS A 56 -13.00 5.41 -0.29
N LYS A 57 -12.98 5.07 -1.58
CA LYS A 57 -12.07 5.70 -2.55
C LYS A 57 -12.35 7.21 -2.62
N PRO A 58 -11.31 8.06 -2.53
CA PRO A 58 -11.51 9.49 -2.77
C PRO A 58 -11.94 9.71 -4.23
N ARG A 59 -12.76 10.74 -4.44
CA ARG A 59 -13.14 11.17 -5.79
C ARG A 59 -11.93 11.80 -6.45
N LEU A 60 -11.57 11.32 -7.64
CA LEU A 60 -10.56 11.97 -8.46
C LEU A 60 -11.17 13.28 -8.96
N VAL A 61 -10.54 14.39 -8.57
CA VAL A 61 -10.86 15.72 -9.07
C VAL A 61 -9.66 16.15 -9.89
N TYR A 62 -9.89 16.37 -11.17
CA TYR A 62 -8.91 16.95 -12.06
C TYR A 62 -9.34 18.40 -12.25
N ASP A 63 -8.38 19.32 -12.15
CA ASP A 63 -8.57 20.64 -12.74
C ASP A 63 -8.70 20.40 -14.25
N ASP A 64 -9.73 20.95 -14.88
CA ASP A 64 -10.18 20.64 -16.26
C ASP A 64 -9.01 20.52 -17.30
N PRO A 65 -9.20 19.69 -18.36
CA PRO A 65 -8.14 19.32 -19.31
C PRO A 65 -7.53 20.47 -20.10
#